data_AF-A0A8T6Y904-F1
#
_entry.id   AF-A0A8T6Y904-F1
#
_cell.length_a   1.000
_cell.length_b   1.000
_cell.length_c   1.000
_cell.angle_alpha   90.00
_cell.angle_beta   90.00
_cell.angle_gamma   90.00
#
_symmetry.space_group_name_H-M   'P 1'
#
loop_
_entity.id
_entity.type
_entity.pdbx_description
1 polymer ?
#
loop_
_entity_poly.entity_id
_entity_poly.type
_entity_poly.pdbx_seq_one_letter_code
_entity_poly.pdbx_strand_id
1 'polypeptide(L)'
;MDQVRYVANISAGLDSPVAVHLMLSRGAEVTLLHFDNRPFGDDQEVEKARTLISRLREIHGEVPAYLVPHGKTYHTAMREREPDRLHCVLCKRMMLRVASRFARTIDATGVITGESLGQVASQTLQNIAVEQQALEGLTAVRPLIGIDKTEVMTIARSIGTYDLSIAPGTACTE
;
A
#
# COMPACT_ATOMS: atom_id res chain seq x y z
N MET A 1 1.66 -3.96 26.75
CA MET A 1 1.74 -4.50 25.38
C MET A 1 2.84 -3.73 24.70
N ASP A 2 3.85 -4.40 24.15
CA ASP A 2 4.84 -3.73 23.32
C ASP A 2 4.12 -2.99 22.19
N GLN A 3 4.47 -1.73 21.99
CA GLN A 3 3.84 -0.85 21.03
C GLN A 3 4.19 -1.35 19.62
N VAL A 4 3.23 -1.96 18.93
CA VAL A 4 3.50 -2.64 17.67
C VAL A 4 3.56 -1.62 16.54
N ARG A 5 4.76 -1.41 16.00
CA ARG A 5 5.05 -0.43 14.96
C ARG A 5 5.12 -1.10 13.59
N TYR A 6 4.44 -0.51 12.62
CA TYR A 6 4.36 -1.00 11.26
C TYR A 6 4.70 0.09 10.25
N VAL A 7 5.18 -0.35 9.10
CA VAL A 7 5.17 0.45 7.87
C VAL A 7 4.00 0.00 7.01
N ALA A 8 3.26 0.92 6.38
CA ALA A 8 2.20 0.55 5.46
C ALA A 8 2.36 1.25 4.11
N ASN A 9 2.16 0.50 3.02
CA ASN A 9 2.09 1.10 1.70
C ASN A 9 0.69 1.70 1.51
N ILE A 10 0.62 3.02 1.35
CA ILE A 10 -0.62 3.75 1.05
C ILE A 10 -0.65 4.09 -0.44
N SER A 11 -1.74 3.73 -1.12
CA SER A 11 -1.99 4.01 -2.53
C SER A 11 -3.20 4.94 -2.67
N ALA A 12 -3.40 5.48 -3.87
CA ALA A 12 -4.60 6.23 -4.22
C ALA A 12 -5.85 5.33 -4.45
N GLY A 13 -5.77 4.04 -4.06
CA GLY A 13 -6.84 3.06 -4.25
C GLY A 13 -7.71 2.88 -3.00
N LEU A 14 -8.75 2.05 -3.14
CA LEU A 14 -9.75 1.80 -2.10
C LEU A 14 -9.19 1.01 -0.90
N ASP A 15 -8.32 0.03 -1.17
CA ASP A 15 -8.04 -1.04 -0.21
C ASP A 15 -7.00 -0.62 0.85
N SER A 16 -5.93 0.07 0.44
CA SER A 16 -4.85 0.43 1.39
C SER A 16 -5.28 1.40 2.50
N PRO A 17 -6.14 2.42 2.29
CA PRO A 17 -6.65 3.24 3.38
C PRO A 17 -7.49 2.44 4.39
N VAL A 18 -8.28 1.47 3.91
CA VAL A 18 -9.08 0.60 4.77
C VAL A 18 -8.19 -0.32 5.60
N ALA A 19 -7.16 -0.92 4.97
CA ALA A 19 -6.19 -1.76 5.68
C ALA A 19 -5.47 -0.99 6.79
N VAL A 20 -5.04 0.24 6.49
CA VAL A 20 -4.39 1.14 7.47
C VAL A 20 -5.36 1.50 8.59
N HIS A 21 -6.60 1.89 8.26
CA HIS A 21 -7.63 2.20 9.25
C HIS A 21 -7.86 1.04 10.22
N LEU A 22 -7.99 -0.20 9.73
CA LEU A 22 -8.20 -1.38 10.58
C LEU A 22 -7.06 -1.66 11.57
N MET A 23 -5.84 -1.26 11.21
CA MET A 23 -4.66 -1.42 12.08
C MET A 23 -4.56 -0.28 13.09
N LEU A 24 -4.75 0.97 12.65
CA LEU A 24 -4.80 2.14 13.54
C LEU A 24 -5.92 1.99 14.61
N SER A 25 -7.11 1.51 14.22
CA SER A 25 -8.23 1.24 15.13
C SER A 25 -7.93 0.18 16.20
N ARG A 26 -6.85 -0.62 16.04
CA ARG A 26 -6.36 -1.57 17.05
C ARG A 26 -5.19 -1.04 17.89
N GLY A 27 -4.87 0.25 17.76
CA GLY A 27 -3.78 0.88 18.49
C GLY A 27 -2.39 0.61 17.91
N ALA A 28 -2.30 0.16 16.66
CA ALA A 28 -1.02 -0.01 15.98
C ALA A 28 -0.41 1.35 15.64
N GLU A 29 0.90 1.52 15.82
CA GLU A 29 1.63 2.65 15.24
C GLU A 29 1.92 2.37 13.77
N VAL A 30 1.49 3.26 12.88
CA VAL A 30 1.68 3.05 11.44
C VAL A 30 2.38 4.25 10.82
N THR A 31 3.50 4.00 10.14
CA THR A 31 4.15 4.96 9.25
C THR A 31 3.84 4.62 7.80
N LEU A 32 3.31 5.59 7.05
CA LEU A 32 2.87 5.40 5.68
C LEU A 32 3.98 5.69 4.67
N LEU A 33 4.07 4.84 3.65
CA LEU A 33 4.87 5.08 2.45
C LEU A 33 3.95 5.16 1.24
N HIS A 34 3.96 6.30 0.55
CA HIS A 34 3.33 6.46 -0.75
C HIS A 34 4.41 6.43 -1.83
N PHE A 35 4.28 5.53 -2.81
CA PHE A 35 5.25 5.39 -3.90
C PHE A 35 4.82 6.25 -5.08
N ASP A 36 5.65 7.23 -5.42
CA ASP A 36 5.45 8.14 -6.53
C ASP A 36 5.87 7.48 -7.84
N ASN A 37 4.89 7.18 -8.67
CA ASN A 37 5.06 6.45 -9.91
C ASN A 37 5.43 7.33 -11.11
N ARG A 38 5.68 8.63 -10.93
CA ARG A 38 6.10 9.50 -12.04
C ARG A 38 7.37 8.98 -12.73
N PRO A 39 7.43 9.01 -14.09
CA PRO A 39 6.50 9.67 -15.00
C PRO A 39 5.27 8.85 -15.45
N PHE A 40 5.03 7.66 -14.90
CA PHE A 40 3.88 6.81 -15.28
C PHE A 40 2.60 7.12 -14.50
N GLY A 41 2.74 7.77 -13.34
CA GLY A 41 1.65 8.45 -12.65
C GLY A 41 1.68 9.96 -12.90
N ASP A 42 0.77 10.68 -12.27
CA ASP A 42 0.65 12.14 -12.35
C ASP A 42 0.56 12.79 -10.96
N ASP A 43 0.49 14.12 -10.94
CA ASP A 43 0.35 14.88 -9.69
C ASP A 43 -1.00 14.63 -9.00
N GLN A 44 -2.03 14.21 -9.75
CA GLN A 44 -3.35 13.90 -9.19
C GLN A 44 -3.30 12.63 -8.35
N GLU A 45 -2.55 11.60 -8.76
CA GLU A 45 -2.34 10.37 -7.97
C GLU A 45 -1.73 10.70 -6.60
N VAL A 46 -0.70 11.55 -6.59
CA VAL A 46 -0.02 11.98 -5.34
C VAL A 46 -0.97 12.80 -4.46
N GLU A 47 -1.74 13.72 -5.04
CA GLU A 47 -2.67 14.55 -4.28
C GLU A 47 -3.84 13.75 -3.72
N LYS A 48 -4.32 12.75 -4.46
CA LYS A 48 -5.33 11.81 -4.00
C LYS A 48 -4.84 10.99 -2.82
N ALA A 49 -3.60 10.48 -2.88
CA ALA A 49 -2.98 9.81 -1.75
C ALA A 49 -2.83 10.73 -0.53
N ARG A 50 -2.42 12.00 -0.73
CA ARG A 50 -2.36 13.00 0.34
C ARG A 50 -3.73 13.24 0.98
N THR A 51 -4.78 13.34 0.18
CA THR A 51 -6.14 13.54 0.68
C THR A 51 -6.61 12.34 1.52
N LEU A 52 -6.31 11.12 1.09
CA LEU A 52 -6.59 9.89 1.86
C LEU A 52 -5.82 9.85 3.19
N ILE A 53 -4.54 10.25 3.17
CA ILE A 53 -3.72 10.35 4.40
C ILE A 53 -4.30 11.40 5.35
N SER A 54 -4.69 12.58 4.86
CA SER A 54 -5.35 13.62 5.67
C SER A 54 -6.63 13.08 6.29
N ARG A 55 -7.45 12.36 5.53
CA ARG A 55 -8.67 11.75 6.07
C ARG A 55 -8.39 10.73 7.18
N LEU A 56 -7.35 9.92 7.04
CA LEU A 56 -6.93 9.01 8.12
C LEU A 56 -6.48 9.76 9.37
N ARG A 57 -5.79 10.90 9.21
CA ARG A 57 -5.34 11.75 10.32
C ARG A 57 -6.48 12.42 11.07
N GLU A 58 -7.55 12.79 10.37
CA GLU A 58 -8.77 13.32 11.01
C GLU A 58 -9.41 12.30 11.96
N ILE A 59 -9.28 11.01 11.66
CA ILE A 59 -9.88 9.92 12.46
C ILE A 59 -8.93 9.49 13.59
N HIS A 60 -7.65 9.34 13.29
CA HIS A 60 -6.68 8.66 14.16
C HIS A 60 -5.63 9.58 14.78
N GLY A 61 -5.62 10.87 14.45
CA GLY A 61 -4.59 11.82 14.87
C GLY A 61 -3.35 11.76 13.99
N GLU A 62 -2.17 11.96 14.57
CA GLU A 62 -0.94 12.02 13.78
C GLU A 62 -0.58 10.66 13.18
N VAL A 63 -0.44 10.62 11.85
CA VAL A 63 0.02 9.45 11.09
C VAL A 63 1.18 9.87 10.20
N PRO A 64 2.44 9.53 10.53
CA PRO A 64 3.60 9.88 9.71
C PRO A 64 3.48 9.31 8.30
N ALA A 65 3.85 10.08 7.28
CA ALA A 65 3.78 9.65 5.89
C ALA A 65 4.93 10.21 5.07
N TYR A 66 5.51 9.37 4.20
CA TYR A 66 6.62 9.71 3.32
C TYR A 66 6.29 9.42 1.87
N LEU A 67 6.74 10.32 0.97
CA LEU A 67 6.68 10.12 -0.47
C LEU A 67 7.99 9.49 -0.95
N VAL A 68 7.90 8.38 -1.65
CA VAL A 68 9.05 7.59 -2.11
C VAL A 68 9.12 7.65 -3.64
N PRO A 69 10.16 8.27 -4.24
CA PRO A 69 10.35 8.24 -5.69
C PRO A 69 10.50 6.81 -6.20
N HIS A 70 9.62 6.37 -7.11
CA HIS A 70 9.55 4.98 -7.57
C HIS A 70 9.58 4.82 -9.09
N GLY A 71 8.76 5.58 -9.82
CA GLY A 71 8.45 5.31 -11.23
C GLY A 71 9.66 5.19 -12.15
N LYS A 72 10.59 6.16 -12.13
CA LYS A 72 11.82 6.11 -12.93
C LYS A 72 12.68 4.88 -12.63
N THR A 73 12.86 4.57 -11.34
CA THR A 73 13.70 3.45 -10.89
C THR A 73 13.08 2.12 -11.32
N TYR A 74 11.76 1.97 -11.19
CA TYR A 74 11.04 0.79 -11.65
C TYR A 74 11.15 0.60 -13.17
N HIS A 75 10.99 1.67 -13.94
CA HIS A 75 11.06 1.60 -15.41
C HIS A 75 12.42 1.11 -15.91
N THR A 76 13.50 1.77 -15.50
CA THR A 76 14.85 1.44 -15.97
C THR A 76 15.33 0.07 -15.47
N ALA A 77 14.89 -0.35 -14.28
CA ALA A 77 15.34 -1.61 -13.69
C ALA A 77 14.53 -2.82 -14.16
N MET A 78 13.25 -2.65 -14.49
CA MET A 78 12.30 -3.76 -14.70
C MET A 78 11.50 -3.62 -16.00
N ARG A 79 10.77 -2.51 -16.19
CA ARG A 79 9.78 -2.38 -17.29
C ARG A 79 10.37 -2.59 -18.69
N GLU A 80 11.60 -2.15 -18.93
CA GLU A 80 12.29 -2.31 -20.22
C GLU A 80 12.93 -3.70 -20.42
N ARG A 81 13.09 -4.49 -19.35
CA ARG A 81 13.96 -5.68 -19.33
C ARG A 81 13.21 -6.98 -19.10
N GLU A 82 12.03 -6.90 -18.49
CA GLU A 82 11.29 -8.05 -17.99
C GLU A 82 9.96 -8.23 -18.74
N PRO A 83 9.45 -9.47 -18.86
CA PRO A 83 8.16 -9.73 -19.49
C PRO A 83 7.01 -9.00 -18.80
N ASP A 84 6.10 -8.40 -19.58
CA ASP A 84 4.94 -7.63 -19.09
C ASP A 84 4.12 -8.37 -18.02
N ARG A 85 3.95 -9.69 -18.19
CA ARG A 85 3.23 -10.54 -17.22
C ARG A 85 3.81 -10.53 -15.80
N LEU A 86 5.08 -10.13 -15.62
CA LEU A 86 5.76 -10.08 -14.33
C LEU A 86 5.77 -8.68 -13.70
N HIS A 87 5.41 -7.64 -14.45
CA HIS A 87 5.54 -6.25 -14.04
C HIS A 87 4.86 -5.95 -12.71
N CYS A 88 3.61 -6.40 -12.52
CA CYS A 88 2.86 -6.18 -11.27
C CYS A 88 3.57 -6.79 -10.04
N VAL A 89 4.01 -8.05 -10.15
CA VAL A 89 4.68 -8.76 -9.04
C VAL A 89 6.06 -8.15 -8.75
N LEU A 90 6.81 -7.79 -9.79
CA LEU A 90 8.13 -7.16 -9.63
C LEU A 90 8.05 -5.76 -9.02
N CYS A 91 7.06 -4.95 -9.45
CA CYS A 91 6.77 -3.64 -8.90
C CYS A 91 6.49 -3.73 -7.39
N LYS A 92 5.54 -4.59 -6.99
CA LYS A 92 5.22 -4.80 -5.58
C LYS A 92 6.41 -5.32 -4.78
N ARG A 93 7.19 -6.29 -5.30
CA ARG A 93 8.41 -6.77 -4.63
C ARG A 93 9.40 -5.65 -4.39
N MET A 94 9.57 -4.74 -5.35
CA MET A 94 10.45 -3.59 -5.19
C MET A 94 9.94 -2.64 -4.11
N MET A 95 8.63 -2.33 -4.09
CA MET A 95 8.01 -1.52 -3.04
C MET A 95 8.18 -2.17 -1.66
N LEU A 96 7.97 -3.48 -1.54
CA LEU A 96 8.12 -4.23 -0.29
C LEU A 96 9.56 -4.26 0.21
N ARG A 97 10.56 -4.36 -0.68
CA ARG A 97 11.98 -4.23 -0.31
C ARG A 97 12.29 -2.86 0.28
N VAL A 98 11.79 -1.79 -0.35
CA VAL A 98 11.97 -0.44 0.15
C VAL A 98 11.27 -0.25 1.50
N ALA A 99 10.03 -0.73 1.63
CA ALA A 99 9.28 -0.70 2.88
C ALA A 99 9.97 -1.50 4.00
N SER A 100 10.53 -2.68 3.69
CA SER A 100 11.28 -3.49 4.65
C SER A 100 12.55 -2.79 5.13
N ARG A 101 13.31 -2.21 4.20
CA ARG A 101 14.51 -1.45 4.56
C ARG A 101 14.17 -0.24 5.42
N PHE A 102 13.12 0.50 5.09
CA PHE A 102 12.66 1.64 5.88
C PHE A 102 12.14 1.21 7.25
N ALA A 103 11.36 0.12 7.32
CA ALA A 103 10.86 -0.44 8.57
C ALA A 103 11.98 -0.70 9.59
N ARG A 104 13.12 -1.24 9.14
CA ARG A 104 14.31 -1.46 10.00
C ARG A 104 14.91 -0.17 10.54
N THR A 105 14.80 0.95 9.82
CA THR A 105 15.35 2.25 10.29
C THR A 105 14.53 2.88 11.41
N ILE A 106 13.29 2.44 11.59
CA ILE A 106 12.36 2.94 12.60
C ILE A 106 11.94 1.85 13.60
N ASP A 107 12.65 0.72 13.62
CA ASP A 107 12.36 -0.46 14.47
C ASP A 107 10.92 -0.98 14.33
N ALA A 108 10.35 -0.92 13.12
CA ALA A 108 9.05 -1.50 12.83
C ALA A 108 9.13 -3.04 12.71
N THR A 109 8.12 -3.73 13.23
CA THR A 109 8.06 -5.19 13.35
C THR A 109 7.34 -5.87 12.20
N GLY A 110 6.71 -5.10 11.30
CA GLY A 110 6.04 -5.64 10.13
C GLY A 110 5.69 -4.58 9.08
N VAL A 111 5.24 -5.08 7.93
CA VAL A 111 4.76 -4.26 6.82
C VAL A 111 3.30 -4.60 6.53
N ILE A 112 2.42 -3.60 6.57
CA ILE A 112 1.00 -3.71 6.24
C ILE A 112 0.81 -3.55 4.74
N THR A 113 0.01 -4.44 4.16
CA THR A 113 -0.41 -4.37 2.76
C THR A 113 -1.92 -4.51 2.65
N GLY A 114 -2.53 -3.77 1.72
CA GLY A 114 -3.97 -3.84 1.44
C GLY A 114 -4.38 -5.00 0.53
N GLU A 115 -3.63 -6.10 0.52
CA GLU A 115 -3.95 -7.26 -0.31
C GLU A 115 -5.18 -8.01 0.22
N SER A 116 -6.05 -8.40 -0.70
CA SER A 116 -7.19 -9.28 -0.51
C SER A 116 -6.97 -10.57 -1.30
N LEU A 117 -7.56 -11.70 -0.88
CA LEU A 117 -7.36 -12.97 -1.58
C LEU A 117 -8.30 -13.05 -2.78
N GLY A 118 -7.75 -13.22 -3.99
CA GLY A 118 -8.54 -13.54 -5.19
C GLY A 118 -9.43 -12.42 -5.74
N GLN A 119 -9.28 -11.17 -5.30
CA GLN A 119 -10.08 -10.05 -5.82
C GLN A 119 -9.53 -9.50 -7.15
N VAL A 120 -8.22 -9.56 -7.37
CA VAL A 120 -7.59 -9.27 -8.67
C VAL A 120 -6.66 -10.40 -9.09
N ALA A 121 -6.43 -10.54 -10.41
CA ALA A 121 -5.62 -11.63 -10.97
C ALA A 121 -4.19 -11.71 -10.41
N SER A 122 -3.64 -10.59 -9.92
CA SER A 122 -2.30 -10.56 -9.31
C SER A 122 -2.25 -11.11 -7.89
N GLN A 123 -3.39 -11.33 -7.21
CA GLN A 123 -3.45 -11.78 -5.81
C GLN A 123 -3.68 -13.29 -5.70
N THR A 124 -2.91 -14.09 -6.44
CA THR A 124 -2.84 -15.54 -6.23
C THR A 124 -1.98 -15.86 -5.00
N LEU A 125 -2.19 -17.01 -4.36
CA LEU A 125 -1.33 -17.46 -3.26
C LEU A 125 0.14 -17.56 -3.67
N GLN A 126 0.42 -17.93 -4.93
CA GLN A 126 1.79 -17.99 -5.44
C GLN A 126 2.43 -16.61 -5.51
N ASN A 127 1.71 -15.61 -6.03
CA ASN A 127 2.20 -14.24 -6.09
C ASN A 127 2.40 -13.67 -4.68
N ILE A 128 1.44 -13.88 -3.77
CA ILE A 128 1.54 -13.44 -2.37
C ILE A 128 2.78 -14.06 -1.69
N ALA A 129 3.03 -15.35 -1.90
CA ALA A 129 4.20 -16.03 -1.35
C ALA A 129 5.51 -15.45 -1.90
N VAL A 130 5.57 -15.20 -3.21
CA VAL A 130 6.74 -14.59 -3.86
C VAL A 130 6.92 -13.15 -3.38
N GLU A 131 5.87 -12.34 -3.28
CA GLU A 131 5.94 -10.97 -2.78
C GLU A 131 6.43 -10.92 -1.34
N GLN A 132 5.97 -11.81 -0.47
CA GLN A 132 6.38 -11.87 0.94
C GLN A 132 7.89 -12.09 1.11
N GLN A 133 8.55 -12.84 0.22
CA GLN A 133 10.01 -13.03 0.28
C GLN A 133 10.79 -11.71 0.15
N ALA A 134 10.18 -10.66 -0.41
CA ALA A 134 10.79 -9.33 -0.51
C ALA A 134 10.95 -8.61 0.83
N LEU A 135 10.30 -9.08 1.90
CA LEU A 135 10.36 -8.47 3.23
C LEU A 135 11.57 -8.88 4.07
N GLU A 136 12.38 -9.83 3.59
CA GLU A 136 13.67 -10.21 4.21
C GLU A 136 13.58 -10.56 5.71
N GLY A 137 12.50 -11.22 6.13
CA GLY A 137 12.28 -11.66 7.51
C GLY A 137 11.35 -10.78 8.34
N LEU A 138 10.85 -9.65 7.80
CA LEU A 138 9.72 -8.95 8.40
C LEU A 138 8.39 -9.62 8.07
N THR A 139 7.42 -9.48 8.98
CA THR A 139 6.08 -10.04 8.82
C THR A 139 5.22 -9.15 7.92
N ALA A 140 4.62 -9.74 6.88
CA ALA A 140 3.54 -9.11 6.13
C ALA A 140 2.23 -9.20 6.91
N VAL A 141 1.57 -8.07 7.17
CA VAL A 141 0.24 -8.00 7.77
C VAL A 141 -0.77 -7.65 6.69
N ARG A 142 -1.81 -8.48 6.55
CA ARG A 142 -2.82 -8.37 5.48
C ARG A 142 -4.23 -8.28 6.07
N PRO A 143 -4.65 -7.09 6.55
CA PRO A 143 -5.94 -6.93 7.23
C PRO A 143 -7.15 -7.30 6.36
N LEU A 144 -7.00 -7.27 5.03
CA LEU A 144 -8.08 -7.48 4.07
C LEU A 144 -8.08 -8.87 3.42
N ILE A 145 -7.19 -9.79 3.82
CA ILE A 145 -6.96 -11.04 3.09
C ILE A 145 -8.23 -11.89 2.93
N GLY A 146 -9.14 -11.83 3.90
CA GLY A 146 -10.42 -12.56 3.89
C GLY A 146 -11.66 -11.67 3.92
N ILE A 147 -11.54 -10.36 3.64
CA ILE A 147 -12.67 -9.42 3.68
C ILE A 147 -13.23 -9.27 2.27
N ASP A 148 -14.55 -9.40 2.11
CA ASP A 148 -15.19 -9.24 0.80
C ASP A 148 -15.08 -7.80 0.28
N LYS A 149 -15.11 -7.62 -1.05
CA LYS A 149 -14.98 -6.28 -1.65
C LYS A 149 -16.11 -5.35 -1.19
N THR A 150 -17.32 -5.87 -1.04
CA THR A 150 -18.48 -5.08 -0.57
C THR A 150 -18.30 -4.62 0.87
N GLU A 151 -17.68 -5.44 1.72
CA GLU A 151 -17.33 -5.08 3.10
C GLU A 151 -16.23 -4.00 3.11
N VAL A 152 -15.18 -4.15 2.29
CA VAL A 152 -14.15 -3.11 2.14
C VAL A 152 -14.76 -1.78 1.70
N MET A 153 -15.68 -1.80 0.72
CA MET A 153 -16.38 -0.59 0.27
C MET A 153 -17.27 0.01 1.37
N THR A 154 -17.89 -0.83 2.20
CA THR A 154 -18.71 -0.38 3.33
C THR A 154 -17.86 0.34 4.36
N ILE A 155 -16.69 -0.21 4.71
CA ILE A 155 -15.74 0.44 5.61
C ILE A 155 -15.20 1.73 4.97
N ALA A 156 -14.81 1.70 3.70
CA ALA A 156 -14.33 2.88 2.99
C ALA A 156 -15.35 4.04 3.02
N ARG A 157 -16.65 3.74 2.92
CA ARG A 157 -17.71 4.75 3.05
C ARG A 157 -17.83 5.27 4.47
N SER A 158 -17.81 4.39 5.47
CA SER A 158 -17.94 4.82 6.88
C SER A 158 -16.77 5.70 7.32
N ILE A 159 -15.58 5.48 6.78
CA ILE A 159 -14.39 6.29 7.06
C ILE A 159 -14.21 7.46 6.08
N GLY A 160 -15.09 7.63 5.09
CA GLY A 160 -15.04 8.73 4.13
C GLY A 160 -13.89 8.66 3.11
N THR A 161 -13.28 7.49 2.90
CA THR A 161 -12.23 7.29 1.88
C THR A 161 -12.77 6.79 0.55
N TYR A 162 -14.02 6.33 0.50
CA TYR A 162 -14.63 5.76 -0.72
C TYR A 162 -14.61 6.74 -1.89
N ASP A 163 -15.28 7.89 -1.76
CA ASP A 163 -15.40 8.88 -2.85
C ASP A 163 -14.03 9.44 -3.25
N LEU A 164 -13.17 9.66 -2.26
CA LEU A 164 -11.78 10.06 -2.47
C LEU A 164 -11.00 9.05 -3.30
N SER A 165 -11.23 7.74 -3.10
CA SER A 165 -10.52 6.66 -3.79
C SER A 165 -11.04 6.40 -5.21
N ILE A 166 -12.30 6.70 -5.48
CA ILE A 166 -12.91 6.50 -6.82
C ILE A 166 -12.88 7.76 -7.69
N ALA A 167 -12.48 8.91 -7.12
CA ALA A 167 -12.32 10.15 -7.88
C ALA A 167 -11.44 9.93 -9.13
N PRO A 168 -11.78 10.57 -10.28
CA PRO A 168 -11.01 10.46 -11.50
C PRO A 168 -9.54 10.80 -11.28
N GLY A 169 -8.65 10.05 -11.91
CA GLY A 169 -7.21 10.26 -11.89
C GLY A 169 -6.52 9.18 -12.71
N THR A 170 -5.26 9.43 -13.09
CA THR A 170 -4.45 8.43 -13.77
C THR A 170 -4.13 7.31 -12.78
N ALA A 171 -4.76 6.15 -12.93
CA ALA A 171 -4.25 4.95 -12.30
C ALA A 171 -3.03 4.48 -13.08
N CYS A 172 -2.00 3.99 -12.39
CA CYS A 172 -0.93 3.20 -13.01
C CYS A 172 -1.51 1.85 -13.49
N THR A 173 -2.32 1.89 -14.54
CA THR A 173 -2.82 0.73 -15.26
C THR A 173 -2.35 0.83 -16.69
N GLU A 174 -1.15 0.30 -16.91
CA GLU A 174 -0.63 -0.32 -18.13
C GLU A 174 0.79 -0.82 -17.85
#